data_AF-A0A2D5QSN4-F1
#
_entry.id   AF-A0A2D5QSN4-F1
#
_cell.length_a   1.000
_cell.length_b   1.000
_cell.length_c   1.000
_cell.angle_alpha   90.00
_cell.angle_beta   90.00
_cell.angle_gamma   90.00
#
_symmetry.space_group_name_H-M   'P 1'
#
loop_
_entity.id
_entity.type
_entity.pdbx_description
1 polymer ?
#
loop_
_entity_poly.entity_id
_entity_poly.type
_entity_poly.pdbx_seq_one_letter_code
_entity_poly.pdbx_strand_id
1 'polypeptide(L)'
;MFFNLSRALQENQGIESIAEELDQLSPEDRVVQSRSLGSKDQKKLWTLCAGRVVTLEQIVPNDRVGQTVRHLGRNTLPAFKIFEKRFMRASADQVDLWGYNEGPTRKLVGPGYFVCSQSDQPEIGSVVVDYEKRPLQAPKGWPEVKPNEAGVSRLVYAYMHDYLRKVSEHVTIGRAYRKGKESPNYFTLCRWDEE
;
A
#
# COMPACT_ATOMS: atom_id res chain seq x y z
N MET A 1 8.33 24.88 12.70
CA MET A 1 8.36 23.53 13.32
C MET A 1 8.08 22.55 12.19
N PHE A 2 8.94 21.57 11.94
CA PHE A 2 8.68 20.58 10.88
C PHE A 2 7.47 19.72 11.28
N PHE A 3 6.58 19.43 10.32
CA PHE A 3 5.41 18.59 10.54
C PHE A 3 5.83 17.22 11.09
N ASN A 4 5.05 16.68 12.04
CA ASN A 4 5.26 15.36 12.60
C ASN A 4 3.94 14.60 12.66
N LEU A 5 3.80 13.57 11.81
CA LEU A 5 2.55 12.85 11.63
C LEU A 5 2.11 12.08 12.89
N SER A 6 3.06 11.47 13.62
CA SER A 6 2.74 10.74 14.86
C SER A 6 2.21 11.69 15.93
N ARG A 7 2.83 12.88 16.07
CA ARG A 7 2.39 13.92 16.99
C ARG A 7 1.02 14.49 16.59
N ALA A 8 0.82 14.81 15.32
CA ALA A 8 -0.47 15.26 14.78
C ALA A 8 -1.60 14.27 15.11
N LEU A 9 -1.34 12.98 14.92
CA LEU A 9 -2.26 11.92 15.32
C LEU A 9 -2.50 11.92 16.83
N GLN A 10 -1.48 12.03 17.67
CA GLN A 10 -1.62 12.06 19.14
C GLN A 10 -2.43 13.26 19.62
N GLU A 11 -2.26 14.43 19.00
CA GLU A 11 -2.97 15.67 19.28
C GLU A 11 -4.39 15.71 18.66
N ASN A 12 -4.83 14.62 18.03
CA ASN A 12 -6.15 14.49 17.37
C ASN A 12 -6.39 15.51 16.24
N GLN A 13 -5.35 15.86 15.51
CA GLN A 13 -5.49 16.71 14.33
C GLN A 13 -6.43 16.06 13.30
N GLY A 14 -7.25 16.89 12.64
CA GLY A 14 -8.22 16.45 11.64
C GLY A 14 -7.55 15.84 10.40
N ILE A 15 -8.20 14.83 9.80
CA ILE A 15 -7.63 14.08 8.69
C ILE A 15 -7.38 14.92 7.42
N GLU A 16 -8.20 15.95 7.17
CA GLU A 16 -7.98 16.86 6.04
C GLU A 16 -6.73 17.73 6.25
N SER A 17 -6.53 18.27 7.45
CA SER A 17 -5.32 19.04 7.78
C SER A 17 -4.06 18.18 7.75
N ILE A 18 -4.14 16.93 8.22
CA ILE A 18 -3.05 15.96 8.07
C ILE A 18 -2.73 15.70 6.59
N ALA A 19 -3.76 15.57 5.75
CA ALA A 19 -3.58 15.34 4.31
C ALA A 19 -2.87 16.52 3.64
N GLU A 20 -3.34 17.74 3.90
CA GLU A 20 -2.76 18.98 3.39
C GLU A 20 -1.28 19.14 3.79
N GLU A 21 -0.95 18.88 5.05
CA GLU A 21 0.44 18.96 5.51
C GLU A 21 1.32 17.90 4.86
N LEU A 22 0.84 16.66 4.69
CA LEU A 22 1.58 15.59 3.99
C LEU A 22 1.82 15.91 2.51
N ASP A 23 0.84 16.52 1.84
CA ASP A 23 0.93 16.83 0.41
C ASP A 23 1.88 18.01 0.14
N GLN A 24 2.12 18.89 1.13
CA GLN A 24 3.13 19.96 1.06
C GLN A 24 4.58 19.52 1.32
N LEU A 25 4.79 18.31 1.84
CA LEU A 25 6.15 17.78 2.06
C LEU A 25 6.84 17.40 0.76
N SER A 26 8.18 17.43 0.78
CA SER A 26 8.98 16.74 -0.22
C SER A 26 8.67 15.24 -0.24
N PRO A 27 8.92 14.53 -1.36
CA PRO A 27 8.78 13.08 -1.43
C PRO A 27 9.51 12.35 -0.30
N GLU A 28 10.72 12.77 0.04
CA GLU A 28 11.55 12.20 1.11
C GLU A 28 10.92 12.37 2.49
N ASP A 29 10.53 13.61 2.83
CA ASP A 29 9.95 13.90 4.14
C ASP A 29 8.61 13.19 4.31
N ARG A 30 7.81 13.10 3.25
CA ARG A 30 6.55 12.35 3.26
C ARG A 30 6.76 10.87 3.58
N VAL A 31 7.78 10.25 3.00
CA VAL A 31 8.17 8.86 3.30
C VAL A 31 8.65 8.72 4.75
N VAL A 32 9.47 9.67 5.23
CA VAL A 32 9.95 9.68 6.63
C VAL A 32 8.76 9.75 7.60
N GLN A 33 7.81 10.65 7.36
CA GLN A 33 6.60 10.78 8.18
C GLN A 33 5.76 9.50 8.15
N SER A 34 5.47 8.98 6.95
CA SER A 34 4.67 7.77 6.76
C SER A 34 5.31 6.53 7.42
N ARG A 35 6.64 6.39 7.36
CA ARG A 35 7.39 5.29 7.97
C ARG A 35 7.74 5.52 9.45
N SER A 36 7.44 6.69 10.03
CA SER A 36 7.59 6.90 11.47
C SER A 36 6.50 6.19 12.28
N LEU A 37 5.36 5.90 11.67
CA LEU A 37 4.16 5.44 12.40
C LEU A 37 4.32 4.04 13.01
N GLY A 38 4.04 3.96 14.31
CA GLY A 38 3.90 2.72 15.05
C GLY A 38 2.51 2.10 14.94
N SER A 39 2.31 0.94 15.57
CA SER A 39 1.03 0.20 15.50
C SER A 39 -0.17 1.01 16.02
N LYS A 40 -0.02 1.74 17.13
CA LYS A 40 -1.07 2.60 17.68
C LYS A 40 -1.47 3.72 16.71
N ASP A 41 -0.48 4.37 16.11
CA ASP A 41 -0.69 5.48 15.18
C ASP A 41 -1.35 5.00 13.89
N GLN A 42 -0.88 3.90 13.30
CA GLN A 42 -1.48 3.34 12.09
C GLN A 42 -2.92 2.87 12.31
N LYS A 43 -3.22 2.27 13.48
CA LYS A 43 -4.60 1.93 13.86
C LYS A 43 -5.47 3.19 13.96
N LYS A 44 -4.96 4.24 14.60
CA LYS A 44 -5.66 5.52 14.72
C LYS A 44 -5.93 6.12 13.34
N LEU A 45 -4.90 6.20 12.50
CA LEU A 45 -5.00 6.69 11.13
C LEU A 45 -6.02 5.90 10.29
N TRP A 46 -6.03 4.57 10.38
CA TRP A 46 -7.04 3.73 9.72
C TRP A 46 -8.47 4.12 10.10
N THR A 47 -8.72 4.38 11.39
CA THR A 47 -10.03 4.83 11.88
C THR A 47 -10.37 6.23 11.37
N LEU A 48 -9.42 7.18 11.42
CA LEU A 48 -9.64 8.55 10.90
C LEU A 48 -9.94 8.58 9.40
N CYS A 49 -9.36 7.66 8.62
CA CYS A 49 -9.57 7.58 7.17
C CYS A 49 -10.85 6.84 6.75
N ALA A 50 -11.72 6.44 7.69
CA ALA A 50 -12.96 5.74 7.35
C ALA A 50 -13.80 6.54 6.35
N GLY A 51 -14.25 5.89 5.26
CA GLY A 51 -15.04 6.51 4.19
C GLY A 51 -14.25 7.34 3.17
N ARG A 52 -12.94 7.56 3.36
CA ARG A 52 -12.12 8.29 2.36
C ARG A 52 -11.72 7.37 1.21
N VAL A 53 -12.03 7.81 -0.01
CA VAL A 53 -11.85 7.03 -1.25
C VAL A 53 -10.44 7.21 -1.82
N VAL A 54 -9.80 6.08 -2.12
CA VAL A 54 -8.61 5.93 -2.96
C VAL A 54 -9.04 5.62 -4.39
N THR A 55 -8.44 6.24 -5.39
CA THR A 55 -8.59 5.85 -6.80
C THR A 55 -7.36 5.08 -7.31
N LEU A 56 -7.52 4.27 -8.36
CA LEU A 56 -6.38 3.57 -8.98
C LEU A 56 -5.38 4.55 -9.61
N GLU A 57 -5.83 5.73 -10.06
CA GLU A 57 -4.94 6.80 -10.53
C GLU A 57 -4.04 7.34 -9.42
N GLN A 58 -4.53 7.40 -8.18
CA GLN A 58 -3.70 7.75 -7.03
C GLN A 58 -2.66 6.66 -6.70
N ILE A 59 -2.90 5.41 -7.08
CA ILE A 59 -1.90 4.34 -6.92
C ILE A 59 -0.88 4.38 -8.06
N VAL A 60 -1.36 4.46 -9.31
CA VAL A 60 -0.54 4.59 -10.52
C VAL A 60 -1.14 5.71 -11.39
N PRO A 61 -0.48 6.88 -11.46
CA PRO A 61 -0.89 7.98 -12.32
C PRO A 61 -1.05 7.56 -13.79
N ASN A 62 -2.02 8.18 -14.49
CA ASN A 62 -2.36 7.84 -15.87
C ASN A 62 -1.26 8.17 -16.89
N ASP A 63 -0.32 9.05 -16.55
CA ASP A 63 0.86 9.39 -17.36
C ASP A 63 2.02 8.40 -17.17
N ARG A 64 1.89 7.42 -16.26
CA ARG A 64 2.91 6.41 -15.95
C ARG A 64 2.57 5.00 -16.44
N VAL A 65 1.74 4.87 -17.48
CA VAL A 65 1.45 3.57 -18.12
C VAL A 65 2.74 2.88 -18.56
N GLY A 66 2.84 1.58 -18.30
CA GLY A 66 4.01 0.75 -18.57
C GLY A 66 5.18 0.97 -17.61
N GLN A 67 5.09 1.93 -16.69
CA GLN A 67 6.13 2.23 -15.72
C GLN A 67 5.85 1.55 -14.37
N THR A 68 6.92 1.25 -13.64
CA THR A 68 6.82 0.73 -12.27
C THR A 68 6.74 1.88 -11.29
N VAL A 69 5.61 2.02 -10.61
CA VAL A 69 5.42 3.02 -9.55
C VAL A 69 5.72 2.37 -8.20
N ARG A 70 6.65 2.95 -7.44
CA ARG A 70 7.08 2.45 -6.14
C ARG A 70 6.23 3.07 -5.04
N HIS A 71 5.79 2.24 -4.11
CA HIS A 71 5.12 2.67 -2.87
C HIS A 71 5.94 2.18 -1.68
N LEU A 72 6.56 3.13 -0.99
CA LEU A 72 7.45 2.90 0.14
C LEU A 72 6.60 2.70 1.39
N GLY A 73 6.62 1.48 1.92
CA GLY A 73 5.72 1.07 3.00
C GLY A 73 6.37 0.84 4.35
N ARG A 74 5.53 0.85 5.39
CA ARG A 74 5.83 0.33 6.72
C ARG A 74 4.65 -0.42 7.32
N ASN A 75 4.85 -1.66 7.73
CA ASN A 75 3.84 -2.48 8.39
C ASN A 75 4.02 -2.51 9.92
N THR A 76 3.02 -3.03 10.62
CA THR A 76 3.02 -3.21 12.08
C THR A 76 3.50 -4.58 12.54
N LEU A 77 4.05 -5.42 11.65
CA LEU A 77 4.56 -6.74 12.02
C LEU A 77 5.78 -6.62 12.95
N PRO A 78 6.07 -7.64 13.78
CA PRO A 78 7.20 -7.58 14.71
C PRO A 78 8.56 -7.50 14.00
N ALA A 79 8.69 -8.07 12.80
CA ALA A 79 9.90 -8.07 11.98
C ALA A 79 9.59 -7.68 10.52
N PHE A 80 10.62 -7.27 9.77
CA PHE A 80 10.51 -6.87 8.35
C PHE A 80 9.47 -5.78 8.11
N LYS A 81 9.54 -4.74 8.96
CA LYS A 81 8.58 -3.64 8.99
C LYS A 81 8.62 -2.78 7.74
N ILE A 82 9.77 -2.65 7.09
CA ILE A 82 9.96 -1.79 5.92
C ILE A 82 9.92 -2.64 4.66
N PHE A 83 9.11 -2.21 3.70
CA PHE A 83 8.90 -2.87 2.42
C PHE A 83 8.57 -1.86 1.33
N GLU A 84 8.47 -2.35 0.10
CA GLU A 84 7.90 -1.65 -1.05
C GLU A 84 6.78 -2.49 -1.64
N LYS A 85 5.70 -1.85 -2.07
CA LYS A 85 4.83 -2.40 -3.11
C LYS A 85 5.15 -1.70 -4.41
N ARG A 86 5.29 -2.45 -5.49
CA ARG A 86 5.56 -1.94 -6.82
C ARG A 86 4.36 -2.22 -7.68
N PHE A 87 3.79 -1.17 -8.26
CA PHE A 87 2.57 -1.22 -9.05
C PHE A 87 2.87 -0.85 -10.49
N MET A 88 2.04 -1.34 -11.41
CA MET A 88 2.09 -0.97 -12.82
C MET A 88 0.69 -1.05 -13.42
N ARG A 89 0.34 -0.04 -14.22
CA ARG A 89 -0.71 -0.13 -15.23
C ARG A 89 -0.04 -0.53 -16.54
N ALA A 90 -0.24 -1.75 -17.02
CA ALA A 90 0.57 -2.24 -18.16
C ALA A 90 0.15 -1.62 -19.51
N SER A 91 -1.13 -1.28 -19.66
CA SER A 91 -1.68 -0.61 -20.83
C SER A 91 -2.80 0.37 -20.44
N ALA A 92 -3.12 1.33 -21.32
CA ALA A 92 -4.09 2.39 -21.01
C ALA A 92 -5.53 1.87 -20.83
N ASP A 93 -5.87 0.75 -21.49
CA ASP A 93 -7.14 0.03 -21.38
C ASP A 93 -7.20 -0.91 -20.18
N GLN A 94 -6.08 -1.13 -19.48
CA GLN A 94 -6.04 -1.98 -18.30
C GLN A 94 -6.75 -1.29 -17.13
N VAL A 95 -7.86 -1.88 -16.69
CA VAL A 95 -8.66 -1.40 -15.56
C VAL A 95 -7.89 -1.56 -14.26
N ASP A 96 -7.50 -2.79 -13.94
CA ASP A 96 -6.79 -3.13 -12.71
C ASP A 96 -5.29 -2.86 -12.81
N LEU A 97 -4.61 -2.78 -11.68
CA LEU A 97 -3.16 -2.62 -11.60
C LEU A 97 -2.51 -3.95 -11.25
N TRP A 98 -1.34 -4.23 -11.81
CA TRP A 98 -0.52 -5.34 -11.36
C TRP A 98 0.46 -4.86 -10.31
N GLY A 99 0.88 -5.75 -9.42
CA GLY A 99 1.96 -5.44 -8.52
C GLY A 99 2.63 -6.62 -7.87
N TYR A 100 3.73 -6.32 -7.20
CA TYR A 100 4.48 -7.26 -6.36
C TYR A 100 5.10 -6.53 -5.17
N ASN A 101 5.50 -7.29 -4.16
CA ASN A 101 6.20 -6.80 -2.99
C ASN A 101 7.73 -6.92 -3.18
N GLU A 102 8.42 -5.83 -2.85
CA GLU A 102 9.87 -5.78 -2.83
C GLU A 102 10.36 -5.50 -1.40
N GLY A 103 11.48 -6.11 -1.03
CA GLY A 103 12.04 -5.96 0.30
C GLY A 103 13.12 -6.99 0.63
N PRO A 104 13.79 -6.84 1.80
CA PRO A 104 14.92 -7.67 2.18
C PRO A 104 14.61 -9.18 2.21
N THR A 105 13.36 -9.53 2.50
CA THR A 105 12.89 -10.92 2.59
C THR A 105 12.40 -11.51 1.28
N ARG A 106 12.35 -10.75 0.17
CA ARG A 106 11.78 -11.22 -1.11
C ARG A 106 12.43 -12.50 -1.61
N LYS A 107 13.75 -12.64 -1.44
CA LYS A 107 14.48 -13.86 -1.83
C LYS A 107 14.04 -15.11 -1.06
N LEU A 108 13.50 -14.92 0.15
CA LEU A 108 13.03 -16.00 1.03
C LEU A 108 11.55 -16.31 0.83
N VAL A 109 10.69 -15.29 0.80
CA VAL A 109 9.22 -15.46 0.78
C VAL A 109 8.60 -15.32 -0.60
N GLY A 110 9.41 -15.00 -1.62
CA GLY A 110 8.96 -14.70 -2.96
C GLY A 110 8.48 -13.24 -3.13
N PRO A 111 8.15 -12.85 -4.37
CA PRO A 111 7.71 -11.49 -4.70
C PRO A 111 6.28 -11.17 -4.24
N GLY A 112 5.45 -12.16 -3.92
CA GLY A 112 4.07 -11.91 -3.48
C GLY A 112 3.30 -11.06 -4.48
N TYR A 113 3.09 -11.60 -5.70
CA TYR A 113 2.35 -10.90 -6.75
C TYR A 113 0.90 -10.67 -6.35
N PHE A 114 0.30 -9.59 -6.84
CA PHE A 114 -1.08 -9.23 -6.58
C PHE A 114 -1.69 -8.47 -7.76
N VAL A 115 -3.02 -8.41 -7.79
CA VAL A 115 -3.79 -7.44 -8.60
C VAL A 115 -4.40 -6.41 -7.66
N CYS A 116 -4.39 -5.14 -8.05
CA CYS A 116 -4.96 -4.05 -7.29
C CYS A 116 -6.11 -3.44 -8.10
N SER A 117 -7.31 -3.46 -7.53
CA SER A 117 -8.55 -3.08 -8.22
C SER A 117 -9.43 -2.23 -7.31
N GLN A 118 -10.50 -1.66 -7.87
CA GLN A 118 -11.59 -1.15 -7.04
C GLN A 118 -12.16 -2.32 -6.21
N SER A 119 -12.50 -2.02 -4.96
CA SER A 119 -13.03 -2.97 -4.00
C SER A 119 -14.53 -3.17 -4.21
N ASP A 120 -15.00 -4.41 -4.03
CA ASP A 120 -16.42 -4.75 -3.92
C ASP A 120 -17.00 -4.47 -2.52
N GLN A 121 -16.12 -4.16 -1.55
CA GLN A 121 -16.42 -3.78 -0.16
C GLN A 121 -15.86 -2.38 0.14
N PRO A 122 -16.39 -1.32 -0.49
CA PRO A 122 -15.86 0.04 -0.39
C PRO A 122 -15.95 0.62 1.03
N GLU A 123 -16.85 0.10 1.88
CA GLU A 123 -16.96 0.47 3.30
C GLU A 123 -15.74 0.03 4.13
N ILE A 124 -15.07 -1.06 3.72
CA ILE A 124 -13.80 -1.48 4.31
C ILE A 124 -12.69 -0.60 3.78
N GLY A 125 -12.58 -0.51 2.45
CA GLY A 125 -11.67 0.39 1.74
C GLY A 125 -11.94 0.34 0.25
N SER A 126 -11.83 1.46 -0.44
CA SER A 126 -12.27 1.58 -1.84
C SER A 126 -11.38 0.85 -2.83
N VAL A 127 -10.13 0.58 -2.48
CA VAL A 127 -9.18 -0.18 -3.31
C VAL A 127 -8.73 -1.41 -2.52
N VAL A 128 -8.62 -2.54 -3.21
CA VAL A 128 -8.14 -3.80 -2.65
C VAL A 128 -6.90 -4.27 -3.39
N VAL A 129 -5.90 -4.72 -2.62
CA VAL A 129 -4.76 -5.49 -3.12
C VAL A 129 -5.06 -6.96 -2.87
N ASP A 130 -5.39 -7.68 -3.95
CA ASP A 130 -5.82 -9.07 -3.98
C ASP A 130 -4.63 -9.98 -4.35
N TYR A 131 -4.20 -10.79 -3.40
CA TYR A 131 -3.06 -11.72 -3.56
C TYR A 131 -3.45 -13.09 -4.11
N GLU A 132 -4.75 -13.36 -4.27
CA GLU A 132 -5.26 -14.55 -4.94
C GLU A 132 -5.16 -14.38 -6.46
N LYS A 133 -5.22 -13.12 -6.92
CA LYS A 133 -4.99 -12.74 -8.32
C LYS A 133 -3.53 -12.36 -8.56
N ARG A 134 -3.05 -12.67 -9.76
CA ARG A 134 -1.70 -12.34 -10.23
C ARG A 134 -1.70 -12.14 -11.75
N PRO A 135 -0.75 -11.36 -12.30
CA PRO A 135 -0.56 -11.33 -13.73
C PRO A 135 -0.16 -12.72 -14.25
N LEU A 136 -0.55 -13.04 -15.49
CA LEU A 136 -0.17 -14.29 -16.14
C LEU A 136 1.33 -14.37 -16.42
N GLN A 137 1.95 -13.23 -16.70
CA GLN A 137 3.39 -13.09 -16.97
C GLN A 137 3.94 -11.86 -16.25
N ALA A 138 5.20 -11.93 -15.80
CA ALA A 138 5.87 -10.79 -15.18
C ALA A 138 6.11 -9.69 -16.23
N PRO A 139 5.82 -8.42 -15.92
CA PRO A 139 6.34 -7.29 -16.69
C PRO A 139 7.86 -7.34 -16.81
N LYS A 140 8.39 -6.71 -17.87
CA LYS A 140 9.84 -6.64 -18.10
C LYS A 140 10.55 -6.01 -16.89
N GLY A 141 11.58 -6.68 -16.39
CA GLY A 141 12.39 -6.22 -15.26
C GLY A 141 11.82 -6.58 -13.88
N TRP A 142 10.62 -7.16 -13.81
CA TRP A 142 10.08 -7.68 -12.56
C TRP A 142 10.58 -9.12 -12.30
N PRO A 143 10.58 -9.58 -11.04
CA PRO A 143 10.92 -10.97 -10.71
C PRO A 143 9.98 -11.95 -11.42
N GLU A 144 10.45 -13.15 -11.74
CA GLU A 144 9.59 -14.21 -12.30
C GLU A 144 8.33 -14.43 -11.45
N VAL A 145 7.16 -14.54 -12.11
CA VAL A 145 5.90 -14.84 -11.42
C VAL A 145 5.97 -16.24 -10.84
N LYS A 146 5.89 -16.33 -9.51
CA LYS A 146 5.75 -17.59 -8.79
C LYS A 146 4.36 -17.64 -8.15
N PRO A 147 3.65 -18.78 -8.19
CA PRO A 147 2.38 -18.91 -7.47
C PRO A 147 2.57 -18.62 -5.98
N ASN A 148 1.69 -17.77 -5.43
CA ASN A 148 1.68 -17.47 -3.99
C ASN A 148 1.26 -18.68 -3.13
N GLU A 149 0.84 -19.78 -3.75
CA GLU A 149 0.34 -21.00 -3.09
C GLU A 149 1.42 -22.06 -2.86
N ALA A 150 2.65 -21.84 -3.34
CA ALA A 150 3.76 -22.75 -3.17
C ALA A 150 4.73 -22.28 -2.07
N GLY A 151 5.14 -23.20 -1.19
CA GLY A 151 6.17 -22.98 -0.18
C GLY A 151 5.80 -21.96 0.90
N VAL A 152 6.81 -21.23 1.40
CA VAL A 152 6.67 -20.22 2.48
C VAL A 152 5.73 -19.07 2.07
N SER A 153 5.63 -18.78 0.77
CA SER A 153 4.74 -17.76 0.17
C SER A 153 3.28 -17.98 0.56
N ARG A 154 2.82 -19.23 0.68
CA ARG A 154 1.44 -19.57 1.05
C ARG A 154 1.07 -19.11 2.45
N LEU A 155 2.02 -19.17 3.38
CA LEU A 155 1.80 -18.72 4.76
C LEU A 155 1.67 -17.19 4.84
N VAL A 156 2.32 -16.48 3.94
CA VAL A 156 2.39 -15.01 3.94
C VAL A 156 1.26 -14.38 3.12
N TYR A 157 0.98 -14.89 1.91
CA TYR A 157 0.14 -14.20 0.93
C TYR A 157 -1.20 -14.90 0.64
N ALA A 158 -1.32 -16.20 0.87
CA ALA A 158 -2.54 -16.91 0.45
C ALA A 158 -3.77 -16.43 1.25
N TYR A 159 -4.85 -16.19 0.49
CA TYR A 159 -6.15 -15.68 0.96
C TYR A 159 -6.09 -14.28 1.57
N MET A 160 -5.08 -13.49 1.23
CA MET A 160 -4.88 -12.16 1.77
C MET A 160 -5.47 -11.10 0.85
N HIS A 161 -6.20 -10.17 1.46
CA HIS A 161 -6.70 -8.96 0.82
C HIS A 161 -6.27 -7.77 1.67
N ASP A 162 -5.55 -6.82 1.08
CA ASP A 162 -5.27 -5.57 1.77
C ASP A 162 -6.21 -4.47 1.26
N TYR A 163 -7.09 -3.96 2.12
CA TYR A 163 -7.96 -2.84 1.75
C TYR A 163 -7.26 -1.52 2.08
N LEU A 164 -7.35 -0.56 1.16
CA LEU A 164 -6.70 0.74 1.26
C LEU A 164 -7.72 1.85 1.51
N ARG A 165 -7.31 2.83 2.32
CA ARG A 165 -8.01 4.10 2.55
C ARG A 165 -7.08 5.28 2.27
N LYS A 166 -7.66 6.39 1.81
CA LYS A 166 -6.91 7.60 1.45
C LYS A 166 -6.46 8.34 2.72
N VAL A 167 -5.17 8.67 2.79
CA VAL A 167 -4.60 9.55 3.82
C VAL A 167 -4.34 10.93 3.22
N SER A 168 -3.61 10.97 2.11
CA SER A 168 -3.34 12.19 1.34
C SER A 168 -3.29 11.84 -0.15
N GLU A 169 -2.83 12.74 -1.02
CA GLU A 169 -2.70 12.42 -2.44
C GLU A 169 -1.72 11.26 -2.70
N HIS A 170 -0.62 11.21 -1.95
CA HIS A 170 0.45 10.23 -2.16
C HIS A 170 0.51 9.15 -1.07
N VAL A 171 -0.27 9.28 0.00
CA VAL A 171 -0.24 8.35 1.14
C VAL A 171 -1.56 7.60 1.26
N THR A 172 -1.45 6.27 1.43
CA THR A 172 -2.56 5.40 1.80
C THR A 172 -2.26 4.64 3.07
N ILE A 173 -3.32 4.29 3.81
CA ILE A 173 -3.26 3.37 4.94
C ILE A 173 -4.00 2.10 4.55
N GLY A 174 -3.36 0.95 4.76
CA GLY A 174 -3.90 -0.35 4.44
C GLY A 174 -4.12 -1.20 5.68
N ARG A 175 -5.11 -2.10 5.57
CA ARG A 175 -5.37 -3.13 6.57
C ARG A 175 -5.53 -4.49 5.92
N ALA A 176 -4.81 -5.47 6.44
CA ALA A 176 -4.82 -6.83 5.90
C ALA A 176 -6.02 -7.63 6.44
N TYR A 177 -6.64 -8.39 5.54
CA TYR A 177 -7.70 -9.36 5.83
C TYR A 177 -7.25 -10.71 5.29
N ARG A 178 -7.55 -11.79 6.03
CA ARG A 178 -7.23 -13.14 5.61
C ARG A 178 -8.45 -14.03 5.68
N LYS A 179 -8.82 -14.66 4.57
CA LYS A 179 -10.06 -15.47 4.46
C LYS A 179 -11.30 -14.69 4.95
N GLY A 180 -11.40 -13.42 4.54
CA GLY A 180 -12.46 -12.50 4.96
C GLY A 180 -12.39 -12.01 6.41
N LYS A 181 -11.43 -12.48 7.22
CA LYS A 181 -11.27 -12.04 8.61
C LYS A 181 -10.26 -10.91 8.72
N GLU A 182 -10.66 -9.87 9.44
CA GLU A 182 -9.82 -8.73 9.75
C GLU A 182 -8.58 -9.16 10.56
N SER A 183 -7.40 -8.67 10.16
CA SER A 183 -6.18 -8.84 10.94
C SER A 183 -5.90 -7.60 11.80
N PRO A 184 -5.06 -7.73 12.84
CA PRO A 184 -4.56 -6.57 13.61
C PRO A 184 -3.44 -5.82 12.87
N ASN A 185 -3.10 -6.23 11.64
CA ASN A 185 -1.96 -5.68 10.90
C ASN A 185 -2.39 -4.52 10.01
N TYR A 186 -1.69 -3.42 10.20
CA TYR A 186 -1.81 -2.22 9.38
C TYR A 186 -0.51 -1.99 8.63
N PHE A 187 -0.58 -1.20 7.57
CA PHE A 187 0.60 -0.68 6.92
C PHE A 187 0.31 0.66 6.27
N THR A 188 1.30 1.54 6.22
CA THR A 188 1.27 2.73 5.37
C THR A 188 1.96 2.44 4.04
N LEU A 189 1.54 3.15 2.99
CA LEU A 189 2.23 3.24 1.71
C LEU A 189 2.36 4.71 1.34
N CYS A 190 3.56 5.13 0.94
CA CYS A 190 3.80 6.43 0.32
C CYS A 190 4.25 6.21 -1.12
N ARG A 191 3.47 6.70 -2.09
CA ARG A 191 3.87 6.72 -3.50
C ARG A 191 5.13 7.56 -3.63
N TRP A 192 6.16 6.97 -4.23
CA TRP A 192 7.40 7.65 -4.56
C TRP A 192 7.22 8.31 -5.92
N ASP A 193 7.15 9.63 -5.91
CA ASP A 193 7.17 10.43 -7.11
C ASP A 193 8.56 11.04 -7.19
N GLU A 194 9.43 10.45 -8.03
CA GLU A 194 10.71 11.07 -8.39
C GLU A 194 10.40 12.42 -9.06
N GLU A 195 11.16 13.45 -8.69
CA GLU A 195 11.19 14.74 -9.40
C GLU A 195 11.67 14.58 -10.84
#